data_AF-A0A8S0FD82-F1
#
_entry.id   AF-A0A8S0FD82-F1
#
_cell.length_a   1.000
_cell.length_b   1.000
_cell.length_c   1.000
_cell.angle_alpha   90.00
_cell.angle_beta   90.00
_cell.angle_gamma   90.00
#
_symmetry.space_group_name_H-M   'P 1'
#
loop_
_entity.id
_entity.type
_entity.pdbx_description
1 polymer ?
#
loop_
_entity_poly.entity_id
_entity_poly.type
_entity_poly.pdbx_seq_one_letter_code
_entity_poly.pdbx_strand_id
1 'polypeptide(L)' 'MKASLALFSLLTVFTSYSLKSPAVPPTVVQIQANTNLAIADGARQQIGSTLFYDPAYVQLTYPGGDVPQERGVLPSVPMW' A
#
# COMPACT_ATOMS: atom_id res chain seq x y z
N MET A 1 -39.38 -17.70 -25.37
CA MET A 1 -38.36 -18.36 -24.51
C MET A 1 -36.99 -18.36 -25.20
N LYS A 2 -36.34 -17.19 -25.39
CA LYS A 2 -34.99 -17.11 -26.03
C LYS A 2 -34.11 -15.98 -25.47
N ALA A 3 -34.70 -14.90 -24.94
CA ALA A 3 -33.96 -13.77 -24.37
C ALA A 3 -33.26 -14.06 -23.02
N SER A 4 -33.66 -15.12 -22.32
CA SER A 4 -33.09 -15.45 -20.99
C SER A 4 -31.70 -16.10 -21.06
N LEU A 5 -31.38 -16.81 -22.16
CA LEU A 5 -30.08 -17.48 -22.30
C LEU A 5 -28.94 -16.51 -22.66
N ALA A 6 -29.22 -15.40 -23.35
CA ALA A 6 -28.19 -14.45 -23.78
C ALA A 6 -27.62 -13.63 -22.60
N LEU A 7 -28.45 -13.31 -21.61
CA LEU A 7 -28.05 -12.55 -20.42
C LEU A 7 -27.19 -13.39 -19.47
N PHE A 8 -27.45 -14.69 -19.35
CA PHE A 8 -26.59 -15.62 -18.63
C PHE A 8 -25.22 -15.78 -19.30
N SER A 9 -25.16 -15.79 -20.64
CA SER A 9 -23.89 -15.89 -21.38
C SER A 9 -23.01 -14.65 -21.26
N LEU A 10 -23.57 -13.46 -21.06
CA LEU A 10 -22.77 -12.24 -20.89
C LEU A 10 -22.17 -12.15 -19.47
N LEU A 11 -22.91 -12.65 -18.46
CA LEU A 11 -22.48 -12.68 -17.07
C LEU A 11 -21.37 -13.71 -16.80
N THR A 12 -21.40 -14.85 -17.50
CA THR A 12 -20.32 -15.85 -17.41
C THR A 12 -19.02 -15.33 -18.02
N VAL A 13 -19.07 -14.63 -19.16
CA VAL A 13 -17.88 -14.02 -19.78
C VAL A 13 -17.29 -12.93 -18.89
N PHE A 14 -18.12 -12.08 -18.28
CA PHE A 14 -17.64 -11.01 -17.38
C PHE A 14 -16.96 -11.56 -16.12
N THR A 15 -17.46 -12.69 -15.59
CA THR A 15 -16.85 -13.37 -14.44
C THR A 15 -15.50 -13.99 -14.79
N SER A 16 -15.32 -14.47 -16.03
CA SER A 16 -14.05 -15.05 -16.48
C SER A 16 -12.91 -14.04 -16.67
N TYR A 17 -13.21 -12.80 -17.06
CA TYR A 17 -12.17 -11.76 -17.21
C TYR A 17 -11.69 -11.18 -15.87
N SER A 18 -12.56 -11.13 -14.86
CA SER A 18 -12.27 -10.45 -13.59
C SER A 18 -11.30 -11.19 -12.65
N LEU A 19 -10.99 -12.46 -12.91
CA LEU A 19 -10.12 -13.28 -12.04
C LEU A 19 -8.66 -13.37 -12.53
N LYS A 20 -8.34 -12.81 -13.70
CA LYS A 20 -6.95 -12.78 -14.20
C LYS A 20 -6.19 -11.66 -13.51
N SER A 21 -5.82 -11.85 -12.25
CA SER A 21 -4.84 -10.98 -11.59
C SER A 21 -3.55 -10.99 -12.43
N PRO A 22 -3.00 -9.83 -12.82
CA PRO A 22 -1.66 -9.79 -13.38
C PRO A 22 -0.72 -10.39 -12.34
N ALA A 23 0.01 -11.43 -12.74
CA ALA A 23 1.08 -11.98 -11.91
C ALA A 23 2.16 -10.91 -11.81
N VAL A 24 2.08 -10.06 -10.78
CA VAL A 24 3.22 -9.26 -10.36
C VAL A 24 4.23 -10.28 -9.84
N PRO A 25 5.36 -10.53 -10.55
CA PRO A 25 6.37 -11.41 -10.02
C PRO A 25 6.75 -10.89 -8.64
N PRO A 26 6.87 -11.76 -7.62
CA PRO A 26 7.33 -11.31 -6.32
C PRO A 26 8.69 -10.67 -6.57
N THR A 27 8.77 -9.35 -6.43
CA THR A 27 10.05 -8.69 -6.33
C THR A 27 10.62 -9.21 -5.03
N VAL A 28 11.50 -10.20 -5.13
CA VAL A 28 12.25 -10.70 -3.98
C VAL A 28 13.14 -9.54 -3.56
N VAL A 29 12.64 -8.74 -2.62
CA VAL A 29 13.44 -7.72 -1.95
C VAL A 29 14.60 -8.47 -1.31
N GLN A 30 15.78 -8.37 -1.92
CA GLN A 30 16.99 -8.91 -1.35
C GLN A 30 17.22 -8.14 -0.04
N ILE A 31 16.93 -8.77 1.09
CA ILE A 31 17.18 -8.15 2.39
C ILE A 31 18.68 -8.14 2.57
N GLN A 32 19.30 -7.01 2.22
CA GLN A 32 20.70 -6.76 2.52
C GLN A 32 20.88 -6.93 4.03
N ALA A 33 21.89 -7.70 4.44
CA ALA A 33 22.26 -7.79 5.85
C ALA A 33 22.68 -6.39 6.32
N ASN A 34 21.75 -5.68 6.97
CA ASN A 34 21.99 -4.33 7.45
C ASN A 34 22.96 -4.42 8.63
N THR A 35 24.20 -3.99 8.42
CA THR A 35 25.15 -3.82 9.53
C THR A 35 24.65 -2.69 10.43
N ASN A 36 25.09 -2.67 11.70
CA ASN A 36 24.75 -1.59 12.64
C ASN A 36 25.10 -0.19 12.06
N LEU A 37 26.19 -0.10 11.28
CA LEU A 37 26.58 1.14 10.61
C LEU A 37 25.58 1.55 9.53
N ALA A 38 25.17 0.61 8.66
CA ALA A 38 24.19 0.89 7.61
C ALA A 38 22.84 1.34 8.18
N ILE A 39 22.39 0.75 9.30
CA ILE A 39 21.17 1.18 10.00
C ILE A 39 21.34 2.60 10.56
N ALA A 40 22.46 2.87 11.22
CA ALA A 40 22.74 4.19 11.78
C ALA A 40 22.78 5.28 10.69
N ASP A 41 23.36 4.98 9.54
CA ASP A 41 23.41 5.91 8.41
C ASP A 41 22.04 6.13 7.78
N GLY A 42 21.22 5.09 7.63
CA GLY A 42 19.82 5.23 7.22
C GLY A 42 19.00 6.07 8.20
N ALA A 43 19.19 5.88 9.50
CA ALA A 43 18.54 6.68 10.54
C ALA A 43 18.97 8.16 10.49
N ARG A 44 20.25 8.44 10.21
CA ARG A 44 20.73 9.82 10.05
C ARG A 44 20.05 10.55 8.90
N GLN A 45 19.71 9.86 7.81
CA GLN A 45 19.00 10.46 6.68
C GLN A 45 17.57 10.91 7.03
N GLN A 46 16.97 10.38 8.10
CA GLN A 46 15.65 10.80 8.57
C GLN A 46 15.70 12.15 9.30
N ILE A 47 16.88 12.58 9.78
CA ILE A 47 17.04 13.86 10.47
C ILE A 47 16.70 15.00 9.50
N GLY A 48 15.72 15.81 9.87
CA GLY A 48 15.26 16.93 9.04
C GLY A 48 14.40 16.53 7.84
N SER A 49 14.06 15.24 7.68
CA SER A 49 13.08 14.81 6.66
C SER A 49 11.66 15.15 7.09
N THR A 50 11.29 14.86 8.33
CA THR A 50 9.95 15.15 8.88
C THR A 50 9.94 16.48 9.63
N LEU A 51 9.45 17.53 8.98
CA LEU A 51 9.49 18.90 9.51
C LEU A 51 8.12 19.50 9.79
N PHE A 52 7.05 18.87 9.30
CA PHE A 52 5.70 19.41 9.37
C PHE A 52 4.77 18.46 10.14
N TYR A 53 3.94 19.05 10.99
CA TYR A 53 2.86 18.36 11.66
C TYR A 53 1.52 18.78 11.04
N ASP A 54 0.75 17.80 10.59
CA ASP A 54 -0.59 17.99 10.05
C ASP A 54 -1.57 17.21 10.94
N PRO A 55 -2.41 17.88 11.77
CA PRO A 55 -3.33 17.21 12.67
C PRO A 55 -4.59 16.68 11.95
N ALA A 56 -4.77 16.98 10.67
CA ALA A 56 -5.96 16.54 9.95
C ALA A 56 -5.92 15.03 9.66
N TYR A 57 -7.09 14.39 9.76
CA TYR A 57 -7.21 13.01 9.29
C TYR A 57 -7.11 12.97 7.77
N VAL A 58 -6.25 12.08 7.27
CA VAL A 58 -6.08 11.83 5.83
C VAL A 58 -6.46 10.39 5.51
N GLN A 59 -7.13 10.20 4.38
CA GLN A 59 -7.43 8.87 3.87
C GLN A 59 -6.19 8.31 3.17
N LEU A 60 -5.69 7.17 3.64
CA LEU A 60 -4.60 6.44 2.98
C LEU A 60 -5.16 5.41 2.01
N THR A 61 -4.47 5.23 0.89
CA THR A 61 -4.74 4.10 -0.02
C THR A 61 -4.40 2.80 0.70
N TYR A 62 -5.22 1.77 0.49
CA TYR A 62 -4.94 0.43 1.02
C TYR A 62 -4.91 -0.60 -0.12
N PRO A 63 -3.90 -1.50 -0.16
CA PRO A 63 -2.77 -1.62 0.76
C PRO A 63 -1.61 -0.63 0.46
N GLY A 64 -0.82 -0.29 1.48
CA GLY A 64 0.49 0.37 1.31
C GLY A 64 0.50 1.89 1.15
N GLY A 65 -0.61 2.59 1.42
CA GLY A 65 -0.61 4.05 1.47
C GLY A 65 0.11 4.57 2.72
N ASP A 66 0.77 5.70 2.57
CA ASP A 66 1.50 6.42 3.63
C ASP A 66 1.30 7.94 3.46
N VAL A 67 1.67 8.71 4.47
CA VAL A 67 1.73 10.16 4.39
C VAL A 67 2.98 10.61 3.62
N PRO A 68 3.01 11.85 3.08
CA PRO A 68 4.24 12.41 2.52
C PRO A 68 5.38 12.40 3.56
N GLN A 69 6.61 12.13 3.13
CA GLN A 69 7.78 11.95 4.01
C GLN A 69 8.04 13.17 4.93
N GLU A 70 7.68 14.37 4.47
CA GLU A 70 7.83 15.59 5.23
C GLU A 70 6.86 15.73 6.42
N ARG A 71 5.87 14.83 6.51
CA ARG A 71 4.87 14.76 7.58
C ARG A 71 5.03 13.51 8.43
N GLY A 72 4.91 13.68 9.73
CA GLY A 72 4.96 12.57 10.69
C GLY A 72 3.59 11.96 10.93
N VAL A 73 3.55 10.66 11.24
CA VAL A 73 2.35 9.99 11.75
C VAL A 73 2.43 9.95 13.27
N LEU A 74 1.37 10.41 13.93
CA LEU A 74 1.25 10.28 15.38
C LEU A 74 0.65 8.90 15.70
N PRO A 75 1.32 8.07 16.53
CA PRO A 75 0.73 6.81 16.97
C PRO A 75 -0.56 7.09 17.74
N SER A 76 -1.67 6.49 17.33
CA SER A 76 -2.91 6.58 18.11
C SER A 76 -2.77 5.73 19.38
N VAL A 77 -2.44 6.37 20.50
CA VAL A 77 -2.45 5.73 21.82
C VAL A 77 -3.38 6.54 22.73
N PRO A 78 -4.56 6.01 23.11
CA PRO A 78 -5.28 6.58 24.24
C PRO A 78 -4.45 6.34 25.49
N MET A 79 -3.96 7.42 26.09
CA MET A 79 -3.38 7.42 27.44
C MET A 79 -4.53 7.50 28.44
N TRP A 80 -5.28 6.42 28.59
CA TRP A 80 -6.22 6.18 29.69
C TRP A 80 -6.51 4.69 29.85
#